data_AF-A0AAE4EKH8-F1
#
_entry.id   AF-A0AAE4EKH8-F1
#
_cell.length_a   1.000
_cell.length_b   1.000
_cell.length_c   1.000
_cell.angle_alpha   90.00
_cell.angle_beta   90.00
_cell.angle_gamma   90.00
#
_symmetry.space_group_name_H-M   'P 1'
#
loop_
_entity.id
_entity.type
_entity.pdbx_description
1 polymer ?
#
loop_
_entity_poly.entity_id
_entity_poly.type
_entity_poly.pdbx_seq_one_letter_code
_entity_poly.pdbx_strand_id
1 'polypeptide(L)'
;MDRRDGADQLARGDTDTGLRLWRQTADRLRSTKDTDPGADGWAWETQAVTVVAHAHYGRLDLVAEIADDLPRALPGLLEDPGTSVPVCGALLLALALTDLDRARTAAERAAAVRLIALAERFRYVRGFHPAMSSARIREELRAAAIAAPALRPRDRA
;
A
#
# COMPACT_ATOMS: atom_id res chain seq x y z
N MET A 1 -11.87 -16.39 -3.63
CA MET A 1 -10.86 -16.32 -2.57
C MET A 1 -11.27 -15.16 -1.70
N ASP A 2 -11.56 -15.41 -0.42
CA ASP A 2 -12.01 -14.37 0.51
C ASP A 2 -10.80 -13.56 0.98
N ARG A 3 -10.99 -12.27 1.31
CA ARG A 3 -9.98 -11.37 1.91
C ARG A 3 -9.24 -12.04 3.09
N ARG A 4 -9.95 -12.97 3.76
CA ARG A 4 -9.48 -13.77 4.90
C ARG A 4 -8.31 -14.68 4.56
N ASP A 5 -8.35 -15.40 3.43
CA ASP A 5 -7.37 -16.47 3.13
C ASP A 5 -5.94 -15.90 2.95
N GLY A 6 -5.81 -14.80 2.22
CA GLY A 6 -4.51 -14.15 1.97
C GLY A 6 -3.95 -13.42 3.20
N ALA A 7 -4.81 -12.84 4.03
CA ALA A 7 -4.37 -12.17 5.26
C ALA A 7 -3.94 -13.17 6.36
N ASP A 8 -4.56 -14.35 6.34
CA ASP A 8 -4.28 -15.47 7.24
C ASP A 8 -2.89 -16.08 7.03
N GLN A 9 -2.42 -16.19 5.79
CA GLN A 9 -1.06 -16.66 5.49
C GLN A 9 0.02 -15.66 5.91
N LEU A 10 -0.23 -14.36 5.71
CA LEU A 10 0.64 -13.31 6.24
C LEU A 10 0.71 -13.37 7.78
N ALA A 11 -0.42 -13.65 8.44
CA ALA A 11 -0.47 -13.79 9.90
C ALA A 11 0.28 -15.03 10.42
N ARG A 12 0.43 -16.08 9.61
CA ARG A 12 1.16 -17.32 9.95
C ARG A 12 2.65 -17.28 9.59
N GLY A 13 3.15 -16.16 9.05
CA GLY A 13 4.56 -15.99 8.67
C GLY A 13 4.91 -16.57 7.29
N ASP A 14 3.92 -17.02 6.52
CA ASP A 14 4.10 -17.45 5.13
C ASP A 14 3.90 -16.24 4.19
N THR A 15 4.84 -15.30 4.29
CA THR A 15 4.81 -14.02 3.58
C THR A 15 4.73 -14.20 2.08
N ASP A 16 5.57 -15.07 1.51
CA ASP A 16 5.65 -15.27 0.07
C ASP A 16 4.34 -15.87 -0.49
N THR A 17 3.70 -16.81 0.21
CA THR A 17 2.41 -17.35 -0.24
C THR A 17 1.29 -16.32 -0.08
N GLY A 18 1.27 -15.58 1.02
CA GLY A 18 0.31 -14.49 1.20
C GLY A 18 0.40 -13.44 0.09
N LEU A 19 1.61 -12.97 -0.23
CA LEU A 19 1.84 -11.99 -1.30
C LEU A 19 1.41 -12.51 -2.67
N ARG A 20 1.73 -13.77 -3.01
CA ARG A 20 1.29 -14.38 -4.28
C ARG A 20 -0.22 -14.43 -4.41
N LEU A 21 -0.94 -14.78 -3.33
CA LEU A 21 -2.40 -14.84 -3.35
C LEU A 21 -3.04 -13.46 -3.51
N TRP A 22 -2.48 -12.44 -2.84
CA TRP A 22 -2.90 -11.05 -3.04
C TRP A 22 -2.66 -10.59 -4.48
N ARG A 23 -1.48 -10.87 -5.04
CA ARG A 23 -1.15 -10.57 -6.45
C ARG A 23 -2.16 -11.21 -7.41
N GLN A 24 -2.45 -12.50 -7.25
CA GLN A 24 -3.40 -13.24 -8.10
C GLN A 24 -4.83 -12.69 -8.00
N THR A 25 -5.22 -12.20 -6.82
CA THR A 25 -6.56 -11.62 -6.63
C THR A 25 -6.65 -10.24 -7.27
N ALA A 26 -5.62 -9.40 -7.13
CA ALA A 26 -5.54 -8.13 -7.81
C ALA A 26 -5.54 -8.27 -9.35
N ASP A 27 -4.84 -9.28 -9.90
CA ASP A 27 -4.85 -9.55 -11.35
C ASP A 27 -6.25 -9.87 -11.87
N ARG A 28 -6.96 -10.77 -11.21
CA ARG A 28 -8.32 -11.15 -11.63
C ARG A 28 -9.25 -9.94 -11.68
N LEU A 29 -9.19 -9.08 -10.67
CA LEU A 29 -10.00 -7.87 -10.61
C LEU A 29 -9.55 -6.81 -11.63
N ARG A 30 -8.24 -6.70 -11.89
CA ARG A 30 -7.68 -5.83 -12.93
C ARG A 30 -8.18 -6.21 -14.33
N SER A 31 -8.13 -7.50 -14.66
CA SER A 31 -8.62 -8.00 -15.96
C SER A 31 -10.13 -7.82 -16.14
N THR A 32 -10.89 -7.80 -15.04
CA THR A 32 -12.35 -7.60 -15.08
C THR A 32 -12.68 -6.12 -15.36
N LYS A 33 -11.92 -5.19 -14.77
CA LYS A 33 -12.03 -3.74 -15.05
C LYS A 33 -11.78 -3.38 -16.52
N ASP A 34 -10.84 -4.03 -17.19
CA ASP A 34 -10.60 -3.74 -18.62
C ASP A 34 -11.82 -4.10 -19.50
N THR A 35 -12.75 -4.88 -18.96
CA THR A 35 -14.00 -5.27 -19.64
C THR A 35 -15.21 -4.44 -19.16
N ASP A 36 -15.15 -3.83 -17.97
CA ASP A 36 -16.21 -3.01 -17.38
C ASP A 36 -15.66 -1.67 -16.84
N PRO A 37 -15.97 -0.53 -17.50
CA PRO A 37 -15.52 0.80 -17.09
C PRO A 37 -16.01 1.23 -15.70
N GLY A 38 -17.03 0.57 -15.15
CA GLY A 38 -17.61 0.83 -13.83
C GLY A 38 -16.90 0.10 -12.69
N ALA A 39 -15.59 -0.17 -12.83
CA ALA A 39 -14.82 -0.94 -11.86
C ALA A 39 -15.14 -0.55 -10.42
N ASP A 40 -15.70 -1.52 -9.69
CA ASP A 40 -16.22 -1.33 -8.35
C ASP A 40 -15.13 -0.78 -7.41
N GLY A 41 -15.53 0.06 -6.45
CA GLY A 41 -14.60 0.59 -5.44
C GLY A 41 -13.85 -0.52 -4.67
N TRP A 42 -14.38 -1.75 -4.70
CA TRP A 42 -13.77 -2.94 -4.14
C TRP A 42 -12.56 -3.47 -4.92
N ALA A 43 -12.58 -3.45 -6.26
CA ALA A 43 -11.45 -3.80 -7.10
C ALA A 43 -10.28 -2.85 -6.85
N TRP A 44 -10.56 -1.56 -6.78
CA TRP A 44 -9.55 -0.53 -6.48
C TRP A 44 -9.00 -0.65 -5.07
N GLU A 45 -9.85 -0.91 -4.08
CA GLU A 45 -9.40 -1.20 -2.72
C GLU A 45 -8.47 -2.40 -2.69
N THR A 46 -8.83 -3.50 -3.36
CA THR A 46 -8.04 -4.74 -3.37
C THR A 46 -6.69 -4.57 -4.05
N GLN A 47 -6.63 -3.80 -5.13
CA GLN A 47 -5.38 -3.43 -5.79
C GLN A 47 -4.50 -2.56 -4.88
N ALA A 48 -5.07 -1.54 -4.24
CA ALA A 48 -4.34 -0.69 -3.30
C ALA A 48 -3.78 -1.50 -2.12
N VAL A 49 -4.59 -2.38 -1.51
CA VAL A 49 -4.16 -3.29 -0.43
C VAL A 49 -2.99 -4.18 -0.88
N THR A 50 -3.06 -4.70 -2.10
CA THR A 50 -2.01 -5.55 -2.67
C THR A 50 -0.69 -4.77 -2.80
N VAL A 51 -0.75 -3.55 -3.31
CA VAL A 51 0.42 -2.67 -3.43
C VAL A 51 1.01 -2.34 -2.05
N VAL A 52 0.16 -1.97 -1.08
CA VAL A 52 0.59 -1.71 0.31
C VAL A 52 1.28 -2.93 0.91
N ALA A 53 0.72 -4.12 0.75
CA ALA A 53 1.32 -5.36 1.25
C ALA A 53 2.70 -5.61 0.62
N HIS A 54 2.83 -5.48 -0.69
CA HIS A 54 4.11 -5.69 -1.39
C HIS A 54 5.15 -4.63 -1.02
N ALA A 55 4.73 -3.37 -0.87
CA ALA A 55 5.59 -2.30 -0.39
C ALA A 55 6.14 -2.60 1.02
N HIS A 56 5.29 -3.10 1.93
CA HIS A 56 5.71 -3.43 3.29
C HIS A 56 6.80 -4.49 3.36
N TYR A 57 6.77 -5.46 2.45
CA TYR A 57 7.79 -6.50 2.38
C TYR A 57 8.94 -6.18 1.42
N GLY A 58 9.03 -4.95 0.89
CA GLY A 58 10.10 -4.53 -0.01
C GLY A 58 10.07 -5.23 -1.38
N ARG A 59 8.87 -5.63 -1.83
CA ARG A 59 8.64 -6.40 -3.08
C ARG A 59 7.72 -5.64 -4.04
N LEU A 60 7.83 -4.32 -4.05
CA LEU A 60 6.98 -3.44 -4.86
C LEU A 60 7.19 -3.65 -6.37
N ASP A 61 8.38 -4.11 -6.75
CA ASP A 61 8.74 -4.51 -8.11
C ASP A 61 7.79 -5.57 -8.70
N LEU A 62 7.22 -6.45 -7.86
CA LEU A 62 6.30 -7.50 -8.29
C LEU A 62 4.87 -7.02 -8.61
N VAL A 63 4.57 -5.75 -8.34
CA VAL A 63 3.24 -5.14 -8.51
C VAL A 63 3.32 -3.76 -9.17
N ALA A 64 4.43 -3.45 -9.85
CA ALA A 64 4.69 -2.13 -10.41
C ALA A 64 3.58 -1.66 -11.36
N GLU A 65 3.08 -2.57 -12.20
CA GLU A 65 1.98 -2.34 -13.13
C GLU A 65 0.65 -2.04 -12.43
N ILE A 66 0.39 -2.62 -11.26
CA ILE A 66 -0.79 -2.28 -10.46
C ILE A 66 -0.58 -0.90 -9.85
N ALA A 67 0.59 -0.64 -9.29
CA ALA A 67 0.92 0.64 -8.68
C ALA A 67 0.83 1.81 -9.67
N ASP A 68 1.24 1.58 -10.93
CA ASP A 68 1.20 2.58 -12.01
C ASP A 68 -0.23 2.88 -12.50
N ASP A 69 -1.20 2.01 -12.21
CA ASP A 69 -2.60 2.22 -12.56
C ASP A 69 -3.36 3.05 -11.52
N LEU A 70 -2.93 3.04 -10.25
CA LEU A 70 -3.58 3.75 -9.14
C LEU A 70 -3.69 5.27 -9.32
N PRO A 71 -2.67 6.00 -9.83
CA PRO A 71 -2.78 7.45 -10.01
C PRO A 71 -3.89 7.84 -10.98
N ARG A 72 -4.17 6.99 -11.98
CA ARG A 72 -5.21 7.25 -12.99
C ARG A 72 -6.62 7.03 -12.44
N ALA A 73 -6.75 6.19 -11.41
CA ALA A 73 -8.02 5.85 -10.77
C ALA A 73 -8.50 6.93 -9.79
N LEU A 74 -7.55 7.54 -9.10
CA LEU A 74 -7.81 8.37 -7.92
C LEU A 74 -8.76 9.56 -8.20
N PRO A 75 -8.64 10.32 -9.31
CA PRO A 75 -9.56 11.42 -9.58
C PRO A 75 -11.03 10.96 -9.68
N GLY A 76 -11.29 9.89 -10.45
CA GLY A 76 -12.65 9.36 -10.61
C GLY A 76 -13.26 8.84 -9.31
N LEU A 77 -12.44 8.21 -8.46
CA LEU A 77 -12.88 7.73 -7.14
C LEU A 77 -13.13 8.85 -6.13
N LEU A 78 -12.44 9.98 -6.26
CA LEU A 78 -12.68 11.15 -5.41
C LEU A 78 -13.93 11.94 -5.84
N GLU A 79 -14.25 11.91 -7.14
CA GLU A 79 -15.43 12.57 -7.71
C GLU A 79 -16.71 11.75 -7.55
N ASP A 80 -16.60 10.41 -7.41
CA ASP A 80 -17.74 9.53 -7.20
C ASP A 80 -18.27 9.60 -5.74
N PRO A 81 -19.49 10.11 -5.51
CA PRO A 81 -20.09 10.18 -4.18
C PRO A 81 -20.42 8.80 -3.59
N GLY A 82 -20.45 7.75 -4.41
CA GLY A 82 -20.63 6.35 -3.97
C GLY A 82 -19.36 5.71 -3.42
N THR A 83 -18.19 6.31 -3.66
CA THR A 83 -16.92 5.77 -3.18
C THR A 83 -16.73 6.06 -1.70
N SER A 84 -16.45 5.01 -0.93
CA SER A 84 -16.24 5.14 0.51
C SER A 84 -14.88 5.78 0.83
N VAL A 85 -14.86 6.67 1.83
CA VAL A 85 -13.66 7.36 2.31
C VAL A 85 -12.47 6.40 2.61
N PRO A 86 -12.66 5.21 3.21
CA PRO A 86 -11.57 4.26 3.42
C PRO A 86 -10.88 3.77 2.15
N VAL A 87 -11.60 3.63 1.03
CA VAL A 87 -11.05 3.21 -0.26
C VAL A 87 -10.06 4.26 -0.77
N CYS A 88 -10.47 5.54 -0.74
CA CYS A 88 -9.57 6.66 -1.07
C CYS A 88 -8.34 6.67 -0.17
N GLY A 89 -8.49 6.39 1.12
CA GLY A 89 -7.37 6.26 2.06
C GLY A 89 -6.40 5.13 1.71
N ALA A 90 -6.90 3.97 1.28
CA ALA A 90 -6.06 2.85 0.85
C ALA A 90 -5.26 3.18 -0.42
N LEU A 91 -5.89 3.82 -1.41
CA LEU A 91 -5.20 4.26 -2.62
C LEU A 91 -4.13 5.31 -2.33
N LEU A 92 -4.45 6.32 -1.51
CA LEU A 92 -3.48 7.33 -1.10
C LEU A 92 -2.27 6.72 -0.39
N LEU A 93 -2.49 5.70 0.46
CA LEU A 93 -1.39 4.99 1.11
C LEU A 93 -0.53 4.21 0.11
N ALA A 94 -1.15 3.48 -0.81
CA ALA A 94 -0.45 2.71 -1.84
C ALA A 94 0.42 3.62 -2.72
N LEU A 95 -0.12 4.78 -3.13
CA LEU A 95 0.61 5.80 -3.86
C LEU A 95 1.78 6.35 -3.05
N ALA A 96 1.55 6.69 -1.78
CA ALA A 96 2.59 7.24 -0.94
C ALA A 96 3.77 6.29 -0.71
N LEU A 97 3.49 4.99 -0.54
CA LEU A 97 4.54 3.97 -0.41
C LEU A 97 5.29 3.76 -1.73
N THR A 98 4.60 3.86 -2.87
CA THR A 98 5.21 3.79 -4.20
C THR A 98 6.12 4.99 -4.46
N ASP A 99 5.65 6.20 -4.13
CA ASP A 99 6.45 7.42 -4.24
C ASP A 99 7.66 7.40 -3.31
N LEU A 100 7.50 6.85 -2.10
CA LEU A 100 8.59 6.71 -1.14
C LEU A 100 9.69 5.77 -1.63
N ASP A 101 9.33 4.64 -2.24
CA ASP A 101 10.26 3.68 -2.85
C ASP A 101 11.03 4.29 -4.04
N ARG A 102 10.33 5.08 -4.85
CA ARG A 102 10.90 5.74 -6.04
C ARG A 102 11.72 6.99 -5.69
N ALA A 103 11.47 7.63 -4.56
CA ALA A 103 12.05 8.91 -4.19
C ALA A 103 13.59 8.89 -4.20
N ARG A 104 14.19 9.80 -4.97
CA ARG A 104 15.64 9.99 -5.06
C ARG A 104 16.10 11.17 -4.22
N THR A 105 15.22 12.15 -3.99
CA THR A 105 15.51 13.39 -3.27
C THR A 105 14.83 13.44 -1.89
N ALA A 106 15.31 14.32 -1.01
CA ALA A 106 14.68 14.56 0.28
C ALA A 106 13.29 15.21 0.14
N ALA A 107 13.08 16.02 -0.89
CA ALA A 107 11.81 16.68 -1.17
C ALA A 107 10.72 15.67 -1.57
N GLU A 108 11.06 14.72 -2.45
CA GLU A 108 10.16 13.61 -2.85
C GLU A 108 9.79 12.74 -1.65
N ARG A 109 10.77 12.37 -0.82
CA ARG A 109 10.50 11.62 0.42
C ARG A 109 9.58 12.39 1.36
N ALA A 110 9.78 13.70 1.53
CA ALA A 110 8.92 14.52 2.37
C ALA A 110 7.49 14.62 1.81
N ALA A 111 7.32 14.69 0.49
CA ALA A 111 6.01 14.67 -0.15
C ALA A 111 5.28 13.34 0.11
N ALA A 112 5.97 12.20 -0.08
CA ALA A 112 5.42 10.88 0.21
C ALA A 112 4.97 10.73 1.68
N VAL A 113 5.79 11.21 2.63
CA VAL A 113 5.42 11.19 4.07
C VAL A 113 4.16 12.02 4.36
N ARG A 114 4.01 13.19 3.71
CA ARG A 114 2.78 13.99 3.83
C ARG A 114 1.57 13.27 3.27
N LEU A 115 1.74 12.53 2.17
CA LEU A 115 0.69 11.72 1.56
C LEU A 115 0.26 10.55 2.46
N ILE A 116 1.20 9.91 3.17
CA ILE A 116 0.89 8.92 4.22
C ILE A 116 0.04 9.57 5.32
N ALA A 117 0.45 10.74 5.82
CA ALA A 117 -0.30 11.44 6.86
C ALA A 117 -1.71 11.85 6.39
N LEU A 118 -1.87 12.19 5.10
CA LEU A 118 -3.18 12.43 4.50
C LEU A 118 -4.01 11.14 4.49
N ALA A 119 -3.45 10.02 4.03
CA ALA A 119 -4.12 8.73 3.98
C ALA A 119 -4.65 8.30 5.37
N GLU A 120 -3.87 8.52 6.43
CA GLU A 120 -4.32 8.22 7.81
C GLU A 120 -5.60 8.97 8.21
N ARG A 121 -5.80 10.19 7.71
CA ARG A 121 -7.03 10.99 7.98
C ARG A 121 -8.27 10.39 7.32
N PHE A 122 -8.11 9.60 6.26
CA PHE A 122 -9.20 8.88 5.58
C PHE A 122 -9.62 7.58 6.30
N ARG A 123 -9.06 7.30 7.49
CA ARG A 123 -9.50 6.20 8.38
C ARG A 123 -9.46 4.80 7.73
N TYR A 124 -8.56 4.58 6.77
CA TYR A 124 -8.39 3.29 6.05
C TYR A 124 -8.20 2.10 7.02
N VAL A 125 -7.63 2.34 8.20
CA VAL A 125 -7.21 1.35 9.19
C VAL A 125 -8.34 0.43 9.68
N ARG A 126 -9.62 0.81 9.58
CA ARG A 126 -10.74 -0.04 10.06
C ARG A 126 -11.21 -1.10 9.06
N GLY A 127 -10.86 -1.00 7.78
CA GLY A 127 -11.24 -1.96 6.74
C GLY A 127 -10.22 -3.08 6.52
N PHE A 128 -8.99 -2.90 7.01
CA PHE A 128 -7.90 -3.86 6.86
C PHE A 128 -7.94 -4.96 7.93
N HIS A 129 -7.56 -6.18 7.53
CA HIS A 129 -7.35 -7.28 8.47
C HIS A 129 -6.34 -6.89 9.56
N PRO A 130 -6.49 -7.34 10.82
CA PRO A 130 -5.58 -6.99 11.93
C PRO A 130 -4.09 -7.26 11.66
N ALA A 131 -3.77 -8.23 10.81
CA ALA A 131 -2.40 -8.50 10.36
C ALA A 131 -1.76 -7.35 9.54
N MET A 132 -2.58 -6.46 8.97
CA MET A 132 -2.17 -5.26 8.21
C MET A 132 -2.50 -3.94 8.95
N SER A 133 -2.76 -4.01 10.26
CA SER A 133 -3.05 -2.83 11.07
C SER A 133 -1.88 -1.83 11.06
N SER A 134 -2.18 -0.54 10.88
CA SER A 134 -1.20 0.56 10.97
C SER A 134 -0.44 0.63 12.30
N ALA A 135 -0.96 -0.02 13.35
CA ALA A 135 -0.25 -0.17 14.61
C ALA A 135 1.03 -1.02 14.46
N ARG A 136 0.96 -2.14 13.72
CA ARG A 136 2.11 -3.00 13.43
C ARG A 136 3.09 -2.32 12.46
N ILE A 137 2.56 -1.58 11.48
CA ILE A 137 3.32 -0.73 10.56
C ILE A 137 4.14 0.32 11.32
N ARG A 138 3.56 0.99 12.33
CA ARG A 138 4.29 1.97 13.15
C ARG A 138 5.30 1.32 14.09
N GLU A 139 5.03 0.13 14.60
CA GLU A 139 5.99 -0.62 15.43
C GLU A 139 7.20 -1.08 14.61
N GLU A 140 6.99 -1.58 13.40
CA GLU A 140 8.07 -1.99 12.50
C GLU A 140 8.88 -0.80 11.97
N LEU A 141 8.22 0.30 11.57
CA LEU A 141 8.90 1.54 11.18
C LEU A 141 9.67 2.18 12.35
N ARG A 142 9.11 2.16 13.57
CA ARG A 142 9.83 2.61 14.77
C ARG A 142 11.00 1.70 15.09
N ALA A 143 10.83 0.39 14.99
CA ALA A 143 11.91 -0.57 15.21
C ALA A 143 13.04 -0.38 14.18
N ALA A 144 12.71 -0.14 12.90
CA ALA A 144 13.70 0.16 11.87
C ALA A 144 14.40 1.51 12.09
N ALA A 145 13.67 2.54 12.56
CA ALA A 145 14.24 3.83 12.91
C ALA A 145 15.12 3.79 14.18
N ILE A 146 14.78 2.94 15.15
CA ILE A 146 15.55 2.75 16.39
C ILE A 146 16.75 1.80 16.16
N ALA A 147 16.61 0.82 15.27
CA ALA A 147 17.69 -0.08 14.85
C ALA A 147 18.74 0.63 13.98
N ALA A 148 18.48 1.86 13.55
CA ALA A 148 19.48 2.76 12.98
C ALA A 148 20.06 3.74 14.03
N PRO A 149 21.04 3.34 14.87
CA PRO A 149 21.99 4.27 15.42
C PRO A 149 23.41 4.08 14.84
N ALA A 150 24.01 5.22 14.54
CA ALA A 150 25.44 5.51 14.39
C ALA A 150 26.16 5.05 13.10
N LEU A 151 25.82 5.68 11.97
CA LEU A 151 26.90 6.09 11.06
C LEU A 151 27.64 7.25 11.72
N ARG A 152 28.67 6.94 12.52
CA ARG A 152 29.59 7.96 13.02
C ARG A 152 30.21 8.69 11.83
N PRO A 153 30.40 10.03 11.91
CA PRO A 153 31.24 10.71 10.94
C PRO A 153 32.66 10.13 11.05
N ARG A 154 33.19 9.62 9.94
CA ARG A 154 34.63 9.38 9.83
C ARG A 154 35.29 10.75 9.76
N ASP A 155 35.98 11.09 10.84
CA ASP A 155 36.82 12.26 10.93
C ASP A 155 37.83 12.32 9.78
N ARG A 156 38.03 13.55 9.31
CA ARG A 156 39.16 13.97 8.49
C ARG A 156 40.47 13.59 9.16
N ALA A 157 41.38 13.00 8.39
CA ALA A 157 42.80 13.28 8.42
C ALA A 157 43.36 13.05 7.01
#